data_AF-A0A924XTY2-F1
#
_entry.id   AF-A0A924XTY2-F1
#
_cell.length_a   1.000
_cell.length_b   1.000
_cell.length_c   1.000
_cell.angle_alpha   90.00
_cell.angle_beta   90.00
_cell.angle_gamma   90.00
#
_symmetry.space_group_name_H-M   'P 1'
#
loop_
_entity.id
_entity.type
_entity.pdbx_description
1 polymer ?
#
loop_
_entity_poly.entity_id
_entity_poly.type
_entity_poly.pdbx_seq_one_letter_code
_entity_poly.pdbx_strand_id
1 'polypeptide(L)'
;QFWLTDPLGQVLLRRRPPSGLLGGMLELPGAPWRPEPWSEPDAMAHAPQPAAWRLMGQAAHGFTHFTLTMDVYAAQVPRITAGGLLHDADALGGIALPTAMRRCVTVASAGLHGRTEPGATPIDRDTE
;
A
#
# COMPACT_ATOMS: atom_id res chain seq x y z
N GLN A 1 -4.06 4.51 -3.86
CA GLN A 1 -3.78 4.15 -2.45
C GLN A 1 -2.32 3.79 -2.31
N PHE A 2 -1.69 4.14 -1.19
CA PHE A 2 -0.25 4.01 -0.97
C PHE A 2 0.04 3.12 0.23
N TRP A 3 0.70 2.00 -0.03
CA TRP A 3 1.27 1.10 0.98
C TRP A 3 2.72 1.50 1.24
N LEU A 4 2.97 2.14 2.38
CA LEU A 4 4.31 2.57 2.78
C LEU A 4 4.77 1.74 3.97
N THR A 5 5.91 1.07 3.83
CA THR A 5 6.53 0.35 4.93
C THR A 5 7.96 0.82 5.22
N ASP A 6 8.49 0.41 6.36
CA ASP A 6 9.90 0.52 6.71
C ASP A 6 10.53 -0.85 7.02
N PRO A 7 11.84 -0.93 7.33
CA PRO A 7 12.50 -2.17 7.70
C PRO A 7 12.07 -2.74 9.07
N LEU A 8 11.35 -1.98 9.89
CA LEU A 8 10.82 -2.45 11.18
C LEU A 8 9.47 -3.17 11.02
N GLY A 9 8.99 -3.34 9.78
CA GLY A 9 7.69 -3.94 9.50
C GLY A 9 6.52 -3.00 9.80
N GLN A 10 6.77 -1.71 10.02
CA GLN A 10 5.71 -0.74 10.24
C GLN A 10 5.08 -0.35 8.91
N VAL A 11 3.78 -0.10 8.93
CA VAL A 11 3.01 0.45 7.82
C VAL A 11 2.33 1.75 8.24
N LEU A 12 2.30 2.71 7.32
CA LEU A 12 1.58 3.97 7.50
C LEU A 12 0.09 3.81 7.20
N LEU A 13 -0.74 4.12 8.20
CA LEU A 13 -2.18 4.31 8.07
C LEU A 13 -2.57 5.76 8.39
N ARG A 14 -3.77 6.15 8.00
CA ARG A 14 -4.41 7.39 8.46
C ARG A 14 -5.87 7.16 8.77
N ARG A 15 -6.49 8.08 9.51
CA ARG A 15 -7.93 8.10 9.74
C ARG A 15 -8.59 8.99 8.70
N ARG A 16 -9.62 8.48 8.03
CA ARG A 16 -10.42 9.29 7.09
C ARG A 16 -11.09 10.45 7.83
N PRO A 17 -11.35 11.59 7.15
CA PRO A 17 -12.24 12.62 7.66
C PRO A 17 -13.56 12.00 8.15
N PRO A 18 -14.23 12.58 9.16
CA PRO A 18 -15.42 11.98 9.75
C PRO A 18 -16.62 11.91 8.79
N SER A 19 -16.62 12.71 7.73
CA SER A 19 -17.67 12.77 6.72
C SER A 19 -17.27 12.10 5.40
N GLY A 20 -18.26 11.68 4.64
CA GLY A 20 -18.09 11.05 3.33
C GLY A 20 -17.98 9.52 3.41
N LEU A 21 -17.60 8.91 2.28
CA LEU A 21 -17.53 7.45 2.17
C LEU A 21 -16.49 6.89 3.16
N LEU A 22 -16.93 5.96 4.01
CA LEU A 22 -16.15 5.35 5.11
C LEU A 22 -15.56 6.37 6.09
N GLY A 23 -16.30 7.44 6.37
CA GLY A 23 -15.85 8.51 7.26
C GLY A 23 -15.39 8.01 8.64
N GLY A 24 -14.25 8.53 9.11
CA GLY A 24 -13.65 8.16 10.39
C GLY A 24 -13.00 6.78 10.45
N MET A 25 -13.03 5.99 9.39
CA MET A 25 -12.37 4.67 9.38
C MET A 25 -10.87 4.78 9.06
N LEU A 26 -10.10 3.76 9.46
CA LEU A 26 -8.70 3.65 9.08
C LEU A 26 -8.55 3.35 7.59
N GLU A 27 -7.50 3.89 6.99
CA GLU A 27 -7.16 3.67 5.60
C GLU A 27 -5.66 3.72 5.33
N LEU A 28 -5.27 3.19 4.16
CA LEU A 28 -4.02 3.55 3.53
C LEU A 28 -4.08 5.03 3.07
N PRO A 29 -2.98 5.80 3.18
CA PRO A 29 -2.89 7.10 2.53
C PRO A 29 -3.25 7.02 1.05
N GLY A 30 -3.83 8.08 0.51
CA GLY A 30 -4.31 8.06 -0.87
C GLY A 30 -4.93 9.38 -1.30
N ALA A 31 -5.10 9.51 -2.61
CA ALA A 31 -5.84 10.58 -3.24
C ALA A 31 -7.32 10.57 -2.80
N PRO A 32 -8.02 11.71 -2.83
CA PRO A 32 -9.46 11.76 -2.63
C PRO A 32 -10.21 10.81 -3.57
N TRP A 33 -11.28 10.22 -3.05
CA TRP A 33 -12.14 9.36 -3.85
C TRP A 33 -13.08 10.19 -4.70
N ARG A 34 -13.07 9.94 -6.01
CA ARG A 34 -13.89 10.62 -6.99
C ARG A 34 -14.33 9.63 -8.09
N PRO A 35 -15.38 9.93 -8.87
CA PRO A 35 -15.83 9.07 -9.96
C PRO A 35 -14.77 8.88 -11.06
N GLU A 36 -14.04 9.94 -11.40
CA GLU A 36 -13.04 9.92 -12.46
C GLU A 36 -11.71 9.33 -11.97
N PRO A 37 -11.08 8.42 -12.74
CA PRO A 37 -9.75 7.93 -12.43
C PRO A 37 -8.74 9.07 -12.28
N TRP A 38 -7.76 8.88 -11.40
CA TRP A 38 -6.61 9.76 -11.33
C TRP A 38 -5.62 9.38 -12.45
N SER A 39 -4.95 10.38 -13.03
CA SER A 39 -3.74 10.10 -13.79
C SER A 39 -2.64 9.67 -12.80
N GLU A 40 -1.66 8.88 -13.25
CA GLU A 40 -0.54 8.48 -12.38
C GLU A 40 0.21 9.68 -11.77
N PRO A 41 0.57 10.73 -12.53
CA PRO A 41 1.22 11.91 -11.95
C PRO A 41 0.38 12.61 -10.88
N ASP A 42 -0.92 12.80 -11.12
CA ASP A 42 -1.80 13.46 -10.16
C ASP A 42 -2.03 12.59 -8.90
N ALA A 43 -2.14 11.27 -9.08
CA ALA A 43 -2.22 10.34 -7.96
C ALA A 43 -0.94 10.43 -7.11
N MET A 44 0.23 10.46 -7.75
CA MET A 44 1.53 10.52 -7.08
C MET A 44 1.75 11.80 -6.27
N ALA A 45 1.11 12.91 -6.64
CA ALA A 45 1.10 14.12 -5.84
C ALA A 45 0.45 13.94 -4.45
N HIS A 46 -0.35 12.88 -4.28
CA HIS A 46 -0.93 12.49 -2.99
C HIS A 46 -0.12 11.41 -2.24
N ALA A 47 1.05 11.03 -2.74
CA ALA A 47 1.93 10.12 -2.02
C ALA A 47 2.34 10.72 -0.67
N PRO A 48 2.34 9.94 0.42
CA PRO A 48 2.59 10.46 1.76
C PRO A 48 3.98 11.06 1.95
N GLN A 49 4.97 10.59 1.18
CA GLN A 49 6.33 11.13 1.13
C GLN A 49 7.04 10.68 -0.16
N PRO A 50 8.18 11.30 -0.52
CA PRO A 50 9.02 10.82 -1.61
C PRO A 50 9.51 9.40 -1.34
N ALA A 51 9.29 8.50 -2.31
CA ALA A 51 9.74 7.12 -2.29
C ALA A 51 9.76 6.53 -3.71
N ALA A 52 10.39 5.36 -3.87
CA ALA A 52 10.36 4.60 -5.12
C ALA A 52 9.05 3.82 -5.24
N TRP A 53 7.96 4.54 -5.50
CA TRP A 53 6.62 3.97 -5.62
C TRP A 53 6.49 3.07 -6.85
N ARG A 54 5.92 1.88 -6.64
CA ARG A 54 5.63 0.92 -7.70
C ARG A 54 4.15 0.59 -7.70
N LEU A 55 3.53 0.61 -8.88
CA LEU A 55 2.17 0.12 -9.06
C LEU A 55 2.14 -1.40 -8.81
N MET A 56 1.32 -1.83 -7.87
CA MET A 56 1.16 -3.24 -7.49
C MET A 56 -0.07 -3.88 -8.14
N GLY A 57 -0.99 -3.07 -8.64
CA GLY A 57 -2.23 -3.49 -9.25
C GLY A 57 -3.41 -2.68 -8.71
N GLN A 58 -4.61 -3.22 -8.91
CA GLN A 58 -5.85 -2.50 -8.65
C GLN A 58 -6.74 -3.29 -7.70
N ALA A 59 -7.24 -2.63 -6.66
CA ALA A 59 -8.27 -3.16 -5.78
C ALA A 59 -9.65 -2.67 -6.22
N ALA A 60 -10.65 -3.53 -6.17
CA ALA A 60 -12.04 -3.18 -6.46
C ALA A 60 -12.96 -3.59 -5.31
N HIS A 61 -13.92 -2.73 -4.96
CA HIS A 61 -14.92 -3.00 -3.94
C HIS A 61 -16.31 -2.49 -4.37
N GLY A 62 -17.29 -3.39 -4.38
CA GLY A 62 -18.67 -3.04 -4.67
C GLY A 62 -19.37 -2.43 -3.45
N PHE A 63 -19.87 -1.21 -3.62
CA PHE A 63 -20.95 -0.65 -2.81
C PHE A 63 -22.29 -0.89 -3.51
N THR A 64 -23.40 -0.66 -2.80
CA THR A 64 -24.75 -0.91 -3.34
C THR A 64 -25.02 -0.18 -4.67
N HIS A 65 -24.43 1.01 -4.87
CA HIS A 65 -24.72 1.86 -6.03
C HIS A 65 -23.57 1.97 -7.03
N PHE A 66 -22.35 1.59 -6.65
CA PHE A 66 -21.17 1.73 -7.50
C PHE A 66 -20.06 0.80 -7.06
N THR A 67 -19.11 0.54 -7.96
CA THR A 67 -17.86 -0.12 -7.61
C THR A 67 -16.77 0.93 -7.46
N LEU A 68 -16.10 0.94 -6.32
CA LEU A 68 -14.89 1.74 -6.11
C LEU A 68 -13.69 0.95 -6.60
N THR A 69 -12.91 1.58 -7.47
CA THR A 69 -11.70 1.03 -8.05
C THR A 69 -10.52 1.88 -7.62
N MET A 70 -9.43 1.25 -7.17
CA MET A 70 -8.28 1.94 -6.57
C MET A 70 -6.98 1.31 -7.04
N ASP A 71 -6.14 2.10 -7.71
CA ASP A 71 -4.75 1.74 -7.92
C ASP A 71 -4.00 1.69 -6.60
N VAL A 72 -3.19 0.66 -6.43
CA VAL A 72 -2.42 0.39 -5.22
C VAL A 72 -0.95 0.49 -5.56
N TYR A 73 -0.29 1.45 -4.94
CA TYR A 73 1.15 1.64 -5.03
C TYR A 73 1.81 1.17 -3.75
N ALA A 74 3.01 0.60 -3.85
CA ALA A 74 3.81 0.23 -2.69
C ALA A 74 5.21 0.83 -2.77
N ALA A 75 5.76 1.18 -1.61
CA ALA A 75 7.14 1.54 -1.44
C ALA A 75 7.62 1.13 -0.04
N GLN A 76 8.91 0.85 0.07
CA GLN A 76 9.60 0.76 1.35
C GLN A 76 10.59 1.92 1.46
N VAL A 77 10.65 2.56 2.62
CA VAL A 77 11.56 3.67 2.92
C VAL A 77 12.39 3.33 4.15
N PRO A 78 13.62 3.88 4.30
CA PRO A 78 14.41 3.63 5.50
C PRO A 78 13.73 4.10 6.80
N ARG A 79 12.88 5.12 6.69
CA ARG A 79 12.08 5.66 7.80
C ARG A 79 10.82 6.33 7.25
N ILE A 80 9.68 6.06 7.88
CA ILE A 80 8.44 6.79 7.61
C ILE A 80 8.47 8.11 8.38
N THR A 81 8.36 9.22 7.66
CA THR A 81 8.32 10.58 8.22
C THR A 81 6.98 11.28 7.96
N ALA A 82 6.15 10.70 7.08
CA ALA A 82 4.81 11.20 6.82
C ALA A 82 3.90 11.10 8.05
N GLY A 83 2.99 12.07 8.17
CA GLY A 83 2.01 12.11 9.26
C GLY A 83 0.97 11.00 9.15
N GLY A 84 0.66 10.37 10.28
CA GLY A 84 -0.33 9.30 10.36
C GLY A 84 -0.11 8.39 11.57
N LEU A 85 -0.62 7.18 11.47
CA LEU A 85 -0.52 6.13 12.49
C LEU A 85 0.36 5.02 11.95
N LEU A 86 1.41 4.67 12.69
CA LEU A 86 2.25 3.52 12.38
C LEU A 86 1.67 2.28 13.06
N HIS A 87 1.46 1.24 12.26
CA HIS A 87 0.99 -0.06 12.73
C HIS A 87 1.94 -1.15 12.27
N ASP A 88 2.00 -2.25 13.01
CA ASP A 88 2.65 -3.46 12.54
C ASP A 88 1.86 -4.05 11.37
N ALA A 89 2.55 -4.26 10.23
CA ALA A 89 1.96 -4.79 9.01
C ALA A 89 1.37 -6.21 9.20
N ASP A 90 1.98 -7.02 10.07
CA ASP A 90 1.53 -8.39 10.33
C ASP A 90 0.33 -8.42 11.30
N ALA A 91 0.17 -7.37 12.13
CA ALA A 91 -0.94 -7.22 13.05
C ALA A 91 -2.20 -6.59 12.43
N LEU A 92 -2.20 -6.25 11.14
CA LEU A 92 -3.33 -5.61 10.47
C LEU A 92 -4.61 -6.46 10.46
N GLY A 93 -4.49 -7.78 10.64
CA GLY A 93 -5.64 -8.67 10.77
C GLY A 93 -6.56 -8.28 11.94
N GLY A 94 -5.98 -7.83 13.05
CA GLY A 94 -6.69 -7.52 14.29
C GLY A 94 -7.25 -6.09 14.39
N ILE A 95 -6.90 -5.19 13.47
CA ILE A 95 -7.39 -3.81 13.49
C ILE A 95 -8.67 -3.66 12.66
N ALA A 96 -9.47 -2.65 12.99
CA ALA A 96 -10.71 -2.31 12.27
C ALA A 96 -10.41 -1.59 10.94
N LEU A 97 -9.93 -2.34 9.94
CA LEU A 97 -9.85 -1.88 8.55
C LEU A 97 -11.14 -2.22 7.79
N PRO A 98 -11.71 -1.26 7.04
CA PRO A 98 -12.83 -1.54 6.14
C PRO A 98 -12.45 -2.56 5.08
N THR A 99 -13.42 -3.32 4.60
CA THR A 99 -13.22 -4.37 3.58
C THR A 99 -12.56 -3.84 2.30
N ALA A 100 -12.91 -2.62 1.87
CA ALA A 100 -12.26 -1.94 0.75
C ALA A 100 -10.75 -1.75 0.98
N MET A 101 -10.34 -1.36 2.18
CA MET A 101 -8.92 -1.19 2.55
C MET A 101 -8.21 -2.53 2.69
N ARG A 102 -8.87 -3.55 3.25
CA ARG A 102 -8.31 -4.91 3.31
C ARG A 102 -7.95 -5.43 1.93
N ARG A 103 -8.77 -5.16 0.91
CA ARG A 103 -8.45 -5.51 -0.48
C ARG A 103 -7.20 -4.79 -0.99
N CYS A 104 -7.02 -3.51 -0.64
CA CYS A 104 -5.81 -2.77 -1.00
C CYS A 104 -4.56 -3.37 -0.33
N VAL A 105 -4.66 -3.76 0.95
CA VAL A 105 -3.58 -4.44 1.67
C VAL A 105 -3.21 -5.75 0.99
N THR A 106 -4.20 -6.57 0.61
CA THR A 106 -3.96 -7.83 -0.14
C THR A 106 -3.22 -7.58 -1.46
N VAL A 107 -3.63 -6.58 -2.24
CA VAL A 107 -2.96 -6.22 -3.50
C VAL A 107 -1.53 -5.76 -3.25
N ALA A 108 -1.32 -4.91 -2.24
CA ALA A 108 0.01 -4.37 -1.92
C ALA A 108 0.99 -5.45 -1.45
N SER A 109 0.56 -6.36 -0.57
CA SER A 109 1.43 -7.37 0.02
C SER A 109 1.69 -8.55 -0.93
N ALA A 110 0.80 -8.84 -1.88
CA ALA A 110 0.99 -9.94 -2.84
C ALA A 110 2.24 -9.78 -3.70
N GLY A 111 2.63 -8.54 -4.07
CA GLY A 111 3.83 -8.31 -4.89
C GLY A 111 5.11 -7.98 -4.10
N LEU A 112 5.07 -8.04 -2.77
CA LEU A 112 6.26 -8.00 -1.91
C LEU A 112 6.80 -9.41 -1.60
N HIS A 113 5.94 -10.45 -1.66
CA HIS A 113 6.33 -11.85 -1.44
C HIS A 113 7.01 -12.53 -2.64
N GLY A 114 7.28 -11.79 -3.72
CA GLY A 114 8.03 -12.26 -4.89
C GLY A 114 9.38 -11.55 -5.00
N ARG A 115 10.36 -11.99 -4.21
CA ARG A 115 11.83 -11.99 -4.46
C ARG A 115 12.53 -12.48 -3.17
N THR A 116 12.41 -13.78 -2.90
CA THR A 116 13.53 -14.50 -2.27
C THR A 116 14.29 -15.10 -3.45
N GLU A 117 15.35 -14.45 -3.91
CA GLU A 117 16.31 -15.16 -4.76
C GLU A 117 17.10 -16.09 -3.84
N PRO A 118 17.02 -17.42 -3.99
CA PRO A 118 17.98 -18.29 -3.32
C PRO A 118 19.34 -18.05 -3.96
N GLY A 119 20.30 -17.60 -3.14
CA GLY A 119 21.69 -17.46 -3.54
C GLY A 119 22.20 -18.78 -4.11
N ALA A 120 22.65 -18.72 -5.37
CA ALA A 120 23.53 -19.72 -5.95
C ALA A 120 24.70 -18.96 -6.58
N THR A 121 25.73 -18.71 -5.76
CA THR A 121 27.06 -18.42 -6.27
C THR A 121 27.52 -19.64 -7.08
N PRO A 122 27.86 -19.53 -8.37
CA PRO A 122 28.60 -20.57 -9.04
C PRO A 122 29.98 -20.61 -8.41
N ILE A 123 30.26 -21.67 -7.65
CA ILE A 123 31.62 -22.06 -7.32
C ILE A 123 32.30 -22.45 -8.63
N ASP A 124 33.16 -21.56 -9.11
CA ASP A 124 34.14 -21.82 -10.16
C ASP A 124 34.97 -23.04 -9.76
N ARG A 125 34.93 -24.07 -10.60
CA ARG A 125 35.77 -25.26 -10.45
C ARG A 125 36.69 -25.31 -11.66
N ASP A 126 37.96 -25.41 -11.29
CA ASP A 126 39.05 -26.01 -12.03
C ASP A 126 39.83 -25.06 -12.97
N THR A 127 40.78 -24.36 -12.34
CA THR A 127 42.13 -24.21 -12.88
C THR A 127 42.94 -25.45 -12.46
N GLU A 128 43.19 -26.37 -13.39
CA GLU A 128 44.48 -27.05 -13.59
C GLU A 128 44.55 -27.72 -14.96
#